data_AF-A0A3B3CXL9-F1
#
_entry.id   AF-A0A3B3CXL9-F1
#
_cell.length_a   1.000
_cell.length_b   1.000
_cell.length_c   1.000
_cell.angle_alpha   90.00
_cell.angle_beta   90.00
_cell.angle_gamma   90.00
#
_symmetry.space_group_name_H-M   'P 1'
#
loop_
_entity.id
_entity.type
_entity.pdbx_description
1 polymer ?
#
loop_
_entity_poly.entity_id
_entity_poly.type
_entity_poly.pdbx_seq_one_letter_code
_entity_poly.pdbx_strand_id
1 'polypeptide(L)'
;MDNPSVKADIDVAREKTRSFSVLNTLYHEKRQEIELLHKQINVKDNIIADLKARLGRYERIYMTVGDNEPVLVGPSNSLVESLVKEIIKVKQKRKDTDLKAARQAEEIQRLNTLLREKELELERVRCQPDHEKDQEIQRLQTALSEKEQTEATRSVLCTSLAEEADQLRGQLGATVKVCQELLGRLEEKRGARGVMEEIPQQQKVKEPSDLSDSTSIKSQIRQLQEENQQLKQRVEYVQGLNSQWQKYDSSREDYIRGLCQRLKESSGQGFVPLVGPVSSGLLQQEISRLNTLLEEKIRECTRLEREVEEVGRQNQERVQTLEQQVLIYAEDFKSERADRERAQGQIEDLKEQISQLKQQLHKQQGANRESRDVVPLCRVHIGHRISSKRSKDSPEPLLRSSAERQQAPAAAAAKPSSAWMSPGLSELQCPQCLARFNDTDAAEYLNHCEECARL
;
A
#
# COMPACT_ATOMS: atom_id res chain seq x y z
N MET A 1 115.60 -18.75 -0.04
CA MET A 1 115.35 -19.49 -1.29
C MET A 1 114.23 -20.48 -1.00
N ASP A 2 113.00 -20.00 -0.93
CA ASP A 2 111.85 -20.89 -0.74
C ASP A 2 111.58 -21.60 -2.06
N ASN A 3 111.72 -22.93 -2.07
CA ASN A 3 111.65 -23.73 -3.28
C ASN A 3 110.16 -24.03 -3.59
N PRO A 4 109.56 -23.41 -4.61
CA PRO A 4 108.10 -23.45 -4.81
C PRO A 4 107.57 -24.84 -5.17
N SER A 5 108.43 -25.74 -5.66
CA SER A 5 108.07 -27.10 -6.07
C SER A 5 107.65 -28.01 -4.90
N VAL A 6 108.40 -27.99 -3.79
CA VAL A 6 108.11 -28.85 -2.61
C VAL A 6 106.86 -28.37 -1.88
N LYS A 7 106.58 -27.06 -1.91
CA LYS A 7 105.39 -26.47 -1.30
C LYS A 7 104.13 -26.86 -2.10
N ALA A 8 104.20 -26.88 -3.43
CA ALA A 8 103.11 -27.31 -4.29
C ALA A 8 102.73 -28.78 -4.05
N ASP A 9 103.69 -29.70 -3.92
CA ASP A 9 103.41 -31.12 -3.68
C ASP A 9 102.78 -31.37 -2.29
N ILE A 10 103.22 -30.64 -1.27
CA ILE A 10 102.63 -30.71 0.08
C ILE A 10 101.20 -30.16 0.09
N ASP A 11 100.93 -29.09 -0.65
CA ASP A 11 99.61 -28.51 -0.76
C ASP A 11 98.64 -29.43 -1.53
N VAL A 12 99.10 -30.10 -2.60
CA VAL A 12 98.32 -31.13 -3.33
C VAL A 12 98.02 -32.34 -2.45
N ALA A 13 98.97 -32.81 -1.63
CA ALA A 13 98.74 -33.91 -0.69
C ALA A 13 97.74 -33.54 0.43
N ARG A 14 97.81 -32.30 0.94
CA ARG A 14 96.85 -31.77 1.90
C ARG A 14 95.45 -31.62 1.29
N GLU A 15 95.36 -31.17 0.05
CA GLU A 15 94.08 -31.06 -0.67
C GLU A 15 93.45 -32.43 -0.93
N LYS A 16 94.24 -33.45 -1.31
CA LYS A 16 93.78 -34.84 -1.39
C LYS A 16 93.28 -35.35 -0.05
N THR A 17 94.00 -35.10 1.04
CA THR A 17 93.59 -35.51 2.40
C THR A 17 92.29 -34.82 2.82
N ARG A 18 92.13 -33.53 2.51
CA ARG A 18 90.88 -32.78 2.71
C ARG A 18 89.74 -33.38 1.88
N SER A 19 89.98 -33.67 0.61
CA SER A 19 89.00 -34.31 -0.28
C SER A 19 88.54 -35.68 0.25
N PHE A 20 89.47 -36.54 0.70
CA PHE A 20 89.13 -37.82 1.33
C PHE A 20 88.33 -37.64 2.63
N SER A 21 88.66 -36.64 3.45
CA SER A 21 87.89 -36.35 4.67
C SER A 21 86.47 -35.86 4.38
N VAL A 22 86.29 -35.03 3.34
CA VAL A 22 84.98 -34.56 2.88
C VAL A 22 84.17 -35.74 2.34
N LEU A 23 84.77 -36.58 1.49
CA LEU A 23 84.10 -37.76 0.94
C LEU A 23 83.66 -38.75 2.04
N ASN A 24 84.51 -38.96 3.05
CA ASN A 24 84.17 -39.83 4.17
C ASN A 24 83.02 -39.27 5.01
N THR A 25 83.01 -37.96 5.23
CA THR A 25 81.90 -37.27 5.92
C THR A 25 80.60 -37.43 5.14
N LEU A 26 80.62 -37.13 3.83
CA LEU A 26 79.46 -37.31 2.94
C LEU A 26 78.99 -38.77 2.90
N TYR A 27 79.91 -39.74 2.91
CA TYR A 27 79.55 -41.16 2.96
C TYR A 27 78.79 -41.52 4.24
N HIS A 28 79.27 -41.06 5.40
CA HIS A 28 78.59 -41.30 6.67
C HIS A 28 77.25 -40.55 6.77
N GLU A 29 77.16 -39.32 6.28
CA GLU A 29 75.91 -38.56 6.19
C GLU A 29 74.88 -39.28 5.30
N LYS A 30 75.29 -39.76 4.12
CA LYS A 30 74.41 -40.53 3.24
C LYS A 30 73.98 -41.85 3.87
N ARG A 31 74.85 -42.51 4.62
CA ARG A 31 74.51 -43.71 5.37
C ARG A 31 73.46 -43.43 6.45
N GLN A 32 73.61 -42.32 7.20
CA GLN A 32 72.61 -41.89 8.18
C GLN A 32 71.28 -41.51 7.52
N GLU A 33 71.31 -40.82 6.38
CA GLU A 33 70.11 -40.49 5.60
C GLU A 33 69.37 -41.75 5.15
N ILE A 34 70.09 -42.77 4.67
CA ILE A 34 69.53 -44.08 4.31
C ILE A 34 68.88 -44.76 5.53
N GLU A 35 69.52 -44.73 6.70
CA GLU A 35 68.95 -45.31 7.92
C GLU A 35 67.68 -44.58 8.37
N LEU A 36 67.63 -43.24 8.24
CA LEU A 36 66.43 -42.45 8.53
C LEU A 36 65.29 -42.77 7.56
N LEU A 37 65.58 -42.89 6.26
CA LEU A 37 64.59 -43.26 5.26
C LEU A 37 64.03 -44.67 5.49
N HIS A 38 64.88 -45.64 5.86
CA HIS A 38 64.42 -46.98 6.23
C HIS A 38 63.46 -46.96 7.42
N LYS A 39 63.75 -46.16 8.46
CA LYS A 39 62.84 -45.98 9.61
C LYS A 39 61.50 -45.39 9.17
N GLN A 40 61.49 -44.41 8.26
CA GLN A 40 60.24 -43.85 7.73
C GLN A 40 59.43 -44.87 6.92
N ILE A 41 60.09 -45.70 6.12
CA ILE A 41 59.44 -46.78 5.36
C ILE A 41 58.76 -47.74 6.32
N ASN A 42 59.46 -48.20 7.36
CA ASN A 42 58.88 -49.11 8.37
C ASN A 42 57.64 -48.52 9.06
N VAL A 43 57.66 -47.22 9.39
CA VAL A 43 56.48 -46.54 9.96
C VAL A 43 55.32 -46.53 8.97
N LYS A 44 55.57 -46.21 7.70
CA LYS A 44 54.55 -46.23 6.64
C LYS A 44 53.98 -47.63 6.44
N ASP A 45 54.81 -48.67 6.44
CA ASP A 45 54.37 -50.06 6.29
C ASP A 45 53.50 -50.52 7.46
N ASN A 46 53.83 -50.12 8.69
CA ASN A 46 52.99 -50.37 9.86
C ASN A 46 51.62 -49.70 9.75
N ILE A 47 51.57 -48.44 9.26
CA ILE A 47 50.30 -47.73 9.01
C ILE A 47 49.48 -48.45 7.94
N ILE A 48 50.12 -48.86 6.84
CA ILE A 48 49.46 -49.63 5.77
C ILE A 48 48.90 -50.94 6.32
N ALA A 49 49.65 -51.64 7.17
CA ALA A 49 49.19 -52.88 7.81
C ALA A 49 47.96 -52.64 8.71
N ASP A 50 47.94 -51.57 9.53
CA ASP A 50 46.78 -51.21 10.34
C ASP A 50 45.56 -50.86 9.48
N LEU A 51 45.75 -50.06 8.43
CA LEU A 51 44.68 -49.70 7.50
C LEU A 51 44.11 -50.93 6.79
N LYS A 52 44.97 -51.86 6.34
CA LYS A 52 44.55 -53.15 5.78
C LYS A 52 43.78 -53.99 6.81
N ALA A 53 44.23 -54.04 8.06
CA ALA A 53 43.52 -54.74 9.12
C ALA A 53 42.15 -54.11 9.43
N ARG A 54 42.04 -52.78 9.38
CA ARG A 54 40.77 -52.04 9.55
C ARG A 54 39.81 -52.31 8.41
N LEU A 55 40.27 -52.23 7.17
CA LEU A 55 39.48 -52.59 5.99
C LEU A 55 39.02 -54.05 6.06
N GLY A 56 39.93 -54.97 6.40
CA GLY A 56 39.60 -56.37 6.61
C GLY A 56 38.57 -56.59 7.73
N ARG A 57 38.46 -55.70 8.73
CA ARG A 57 37.37 -55.74 9.72
C ARG A 57 36.03 -55.30 9.12
N TYR A 58 36.02 -54.26 8.28
CA TYR A 58 34.80 -53.84 7.57
C TYR A 58 34.32 -54.91 6.57
N GLU A 59 35.25 -55.57 5.89
CA GLU A 59 34.96 -56.69 4.96
C GLU A 59 34.55 -57.98 5.69
N ARG A 60 35.01 -58.19 6.93
CA ARG A 60 34.65 -59.38 7.75
C ARG A 60 33.33 -59.21 8.52
N ILE A 61 32.71 -58.03 8.47
CA ILE A 61 31.32 -57.83 8.95
C ILE A 61 30.30 -58.47 7.98
N TYR A 62 30.72 -58.89 6.78
CA TYR A 62 29.95 -59.83 5.97
C TYR A 62 30.00 -61.22 6.64
N MET A 63 28.96 -61.57 7.39
CA MET A 63 28.79 -62.93 7.89
C MET A 63 28.39 -63.85 6.74
N THR A 64 29.26 -64.81 6.41
CA THR A 64 28.86 -66.03 5.71
C THR A 64 28.04 -66.88 6.69
N VAL A 65 26.72 -66.80 6.60
CA VAL A 65 25.85 -67.91 7.01
C VAL A 65 25.88 -68.91 5.85
N GLY A 66 25.89 -70.21 6.15
CA GLY A 66 26.20 -71.31 5.22
C GLY A 66 25.58 -71.22 3.82
N ASP A 67 26.32 -71.77 2.87
CA ASP A 67 26.08 -71.89 1.42
C ASP A 67 25.82 -70.57 0.66
N ASN A 68 26.93 -69.95 0.24
CA ASN A 68 27.12 -69.18 -1.00
C ASN A 68 26.03 -68.16 -1.43
N GLU A 69 25.52 -67.32 -0.53
CA GLU A 69 25.11 -65.97 -0.91
C GLU A 69 25.61 -64.93 0.10
N PRO A 70 26.41 -63.94 -0.32
CA PRO A 70 26.86 -62.87 0.56
C PRO A 70 25.65 -61.95 0.86
N VAL A 71 24.97 -62.20 1.97
CA VAL A 71 23.94 -61.28 2.47
C VAL A 71 24.64 -60.07 3.06
N LEU A 72 24.52 -58.94 2.34
CA LEU A 72 24.96 -57.62 2.77
C LEU A 72 24.22 -57.26 4.09
N VAL A 73 24.92 -57.36 5.23
CA VAL A 73 24.44 -56.78 6.50
C VAL A 73 24.64 -55.26 6.42
N GLY A 74 23.84 -54.62 5.57
CA GLY A 74 23.67 -53.18 5.49
C GLY A 74 22.53 -52.71 6.39
N PRO A 75 22.38 -51.40 6.64
CA PRO A 75 21.15 -50.85 7.20
C PRO A 75 19.95 -51.39 6.40
N SER A 76 18.83 -51.69 7.07
CA SER A 76 17.69 -52.33 6.43
C SER A 76 17.30 -51.60 5.14
N ASN A 77 17.05 -52.34 4.05
CA ASN A 77 16.68 -51.73 2.76
C ASN A 77 15.48 -50.78 2.90
N SER A 78 14.57 -51.07 3.83
CA SER A 78 13.45 -50.20 4.21
C SER A 78 13.87 -48.82 4.75
N LEU A 79 14.95 -48.75 5.55
CA LEU A 79 15.49 -47.49 6.08
C LEU A 79 16.14 -46.68 4.96
N VAL A 80 16.90 -47.34 4.08
CA VAL A 80 17.54 -46.70 2.94
C VAL A 80 16.48 -46.13 1.99
N GLU A 81 15.43 -46.89 1.67
CA GLU A 81 14.31 -46.41 0.85
C GLU A 81 13.55 -45.25 1.51
N SER A 82 13.33 -45.30 2.83
CA SER A 82 12.68 -44.22 3.58
C SER A 82 13.52 -42.94 3.56
N LEU A 83 14.83 -43.06 3.75
CA LEU A 83 15.76 -41.93 3.69
C LEU A 83 15.84 -41.35 2.28
N VAL A 84 15.85 -42.17 1.23
CA VAL A 84 15.81 -41.70 -0.16
C VAL A 84 14.51 -40.93 -0.42
N LYS A 85 13.35 -41.42 0.04
CA LYS A 85 12.07 -40.71 -0.07
C LYS A 85 12.09 -39.38 0.67
N GLU A 86 12.64 -39.31 1.88
CA GLU A 86 12.77 -38.05 2.62
C GLU A 86 13.75 -37.08 1.94
N ILE A 87 14.87 -37.55 1.40
CA ILE A 87 15.80 -36.71 0.63
C ILE A 87 15.10 -36.10 -0.59
N ILE A 88 14.28 -36.88 -1.30
CA ILE A 88 13.49 -36.38 -2.44
C ILE A 88 12.48 -35.32 -1.97
N LYS A 89 11.75 -35.57 -0.88
CA LYS A 89 10.81 -34.60 -0.32
C LYS A 89 11.49 -33.30 0.11
N VAL A 90 12.64 -33.39 0.78
CA VAL A 90 13.41 -32.22 1.22
C VAL A 90 13.95 -31.45 0.01
N LYS A 91 14.45 -32.15 -1.02
CA LYS A 91 14.87 -31.51 -2.27
C LYS A 91 13.72 -30.79 -2.96
N GLN A 92 12.52 -31.37 -2.97
CA GLN A 92 11.34 -30.72 -3.56
C GLN A 92 10.95 -29.48 -2.75
N LYS A 93 10.85 -29.60 -1.42
CA LYS A 93 10.56 -28.45 -0.54
C LYS A 93 11.57 -27.31 -0.73
N ARG A 94 12.86 -27.64 -0.86
CA ARG A 94 13.92 -26.65 -1.14
C ARG A 94 13.70 -25.95 -2.48
N LYS A 95 13.38 -26.69 -3.55
CA LYS A 95 13.06 -26.09 -4.85
C LYS A 95 11.84 -25.17 -4.77
N ASP A 96 10.80 -25.58 -4.05
CA ASP A 96 9.60 -24.77 -3.88
C ASP A 96 9.88 -23.49 -3.08
N THR A 97 10.74 -23.55 -2.05
CA THR A 97 11.17 -22.35 -1.32
C THR A 97 12.04 -21.43 -2.18
N ASP A 98 12.94 -21.99 -2.99
CA ASP A 98 13.80 -21.21 -3.88
C ASP A 98 12.96 -20.48 -4.96
N LEU A 99 11.93 -21.15 -5.51
CA LEU A 99 10.99 -20.53 -6.45
C LEU A 99 10.16 -19.42 -5.79
N LYS A 100 9.72 -19.61 -4.54
CA LYS A 100 9.00 -18.56 -3.78
C LYS A 100 9.91 -17.37 -3.50
N ALA A 101 11.16 -17.61 -3.10
CA ALA A 101 12.14 -16.56 -2.86
C ALA A 101 12.46 -15.78 -4.15
N ALA A 102 12.58 -16.46 -5.29
CA ALA A 102 12.77 -15.82 -6.59
C ALA A 102 11.60 -14.89 -6.96
N ARG A 103 10.35 -15.36 -6.79
CA ARG A 103 9.16 -14.52 -7.02
C ARG A 103 9.10 -13.30 -6.10
N GLN A 104 9.44 -13.48 -4.83
CA GLN A 104 9.50 -12.38 -3.86
C GLN A 104 10.60 -11.37 -4.26
N ALA A 105 11.76 -11.83 -4.72
CA ALA A 105 12.83 -10.96 -5.19
C ALA A 105 12.42 -10.14 -6.43
N GLU A 106 11.71 -10.76 -7.38
CA GLU A 106 11.16 -10.05 -8.55
C GLU A 106 10.14 -8.98 -8.14
N GLU A 107 9.25 -9.28 -7.19
CA GLU A 107 8.27 -8.31 -6.70
C GLU A 107 8.95 -7.15 -5.97
N ILE A 108 9.93 -7.42 -5.11
CA ILE A 108 10.74 -6.39 -4.46
C ILE A 108 11.43 -5.50 -5.50
N GLN A 109 11.94 -6.08 -6.59
CA GLN A 109 12.57 -5.30 -7.67
C GLN A 109 11.57 -4.42 -8.41
N ARG A 110 10.36 -4.91 -8.67
CA ARG A 110 9.27 -4.11 -9.28
C ARG A 110 8.89 -2.95 -8.37
N LEU A 111 8.65 -3.22 -7.09
CA LEU A 111 8.29 -2.19 -6.10
C LEU A 111 9.39 -1.15 -5.94
N ASN A 112 10.66 -1.56 -5.90
CA ASN A 112 11.80 -0.62 -5.86
C ASN A 112 11.88 0.27 -7.10
N THR A 113 11.47 -0.23 -8.27
CA THR A 113 11.44 0.57 -9.50
C THR A 113 10.31 1.59 -9.45
N LEU A 114 9.12 1.18 -9.02
CA LEU A 114 7.97 2.08 -8.83
C LEU A 114 8.25 3.16 -7.78
N LEU A 115 8.92 2.79 -6.68
CA LEU A 115 9.33 3.73 -5.64
C LEU A 115 10.25 4.81 -6.22
N ARG A 116 11.27 4.42 -6.99
CA ARG A 116 12.18 5.37 -7.65
C ARG A 116 11.45 6.29 -8.64
N GLU A 117 10.48 5.79 -9.39
CA GLU A 117 9.67 6.62 -10.28
C GLU A 117 8.85 7.66 -9.51
N LYS A 118 8.29 7.27 -8.36
CA LYS A 118 7.53 8.16 -7.47
C LYS A 118 8.42 9.20 -6.80
N GLU A 119 9.61 8.82 -6.36
CA GLU A 119 10.62 9.76 -5.85
C GLU A 119 11.00 10.80 -6.91
N LEU A 120 11.21 10.38 -8.17
CA LEU A 120 11.48 11.30 -9.28
C LEU A 120 10.27 12.22 -9.58
N GLU A 121 9.05 11.73 -9.43
CA GLU A 121 7.84 12.55 -9.59
C GLU A 121 7.73 13.62 -8.50
N LEU A 122 7.99 13.24 -7.24
CA LEU A 122 8.03 14.18 -6.13
C LEU A 122 9.12 15.23 -6.32
N GLU A 123 10.31 14.83 -6.78
CA GLU A 123 11.41 15.76 -7.03
C GLU A 123 11.10 16.71 -8.19
N ARG A 124 10.38 16.26 -9.23
CA ARG A 124 9.89 17.17 -10.30
C ARG A 124 8.92 18.23 -9.76
N VAL A 125 7.98 17.82 -8.90
CA VAL A 125 7.02 18.76 -8.27
C VAL A 125 7.72 19.70 -7.30
N ARG A 126 8.76 19.23 -6.62
CA ARG A 126 9.58 20.04 -5.69
C ARG A 126 10.48 21.04 -6.44
N CYS A 127 11.05 20.62 -7.56
CA CYS A 127 11.86 21.47 -8.42
C CYS A 127 11.01 22.43 -9.28
N GLN A 128 9.68 22.33 -9.26
CA GLN A 128 8.83 23.34 -9.90
C GLN A 128 9.07 24.68 -9.19
N PRO A 129 9.51 25.71 -9.93
CA PRO A 129 9.92 26.95 -9.32
C PRO A 129 8.68 27.69 -8.79
N ASP A 130 8.68 28.02 -7.49
CA ASP A 130 7.54 28.59 -6.74
C ASP A 130 6.89 29.80 -7.43
N HIS A 131 7.67 30.55 -8.21
CA HIS A 131 7.18 31.68 -8.99
C HIS A 131 6.06 31.35 -10.00
N GLU A 132 5.94 30.10 -10.48
CA GLU A 132 4.85 29.71 -11.39
C GLU A 132 3.52 29.57 -10.64
N LYS A 133 3.57 29.03 -9.41
CA LYS A 133 2.41 28.95 -8.51
C LYS A 133 1.99 30.35 -8.08
N ASP A 134 2.95 31.21 -7.72
CA ASP A 134 2.68 32.59 -7.34
C ASP A 134 2.11 33.42 -8.51
N GLN A 135 2.59 33.22 -9.73
CA GLN A 135 2.01 33.85 -10.92
C GLN A 135 0.57 33.40 -11.17
N GLU A 136 0.28 32.11 -11.01
CA GLU A 136 -1.09 31.60 -11.18
C GLU A 136 -2.03 32.13 -10.08
N ILE A 137 -1.55 32.20 -8.83
CA ILE A 137 -2.28 32.81 -7.72
C ILE A 137 -2.60 34.27 -8.03
N GLN A 138 -1.64 35.06 -8.52
CA GLN A 138 -1.86 36.46 -8.90
C GLN A 138 -2.89 36.60 -10.04
N ARG A 139 -2.83 35.73 -11.05
CA ARG A 139 -3.84 35.70 -12.13
C ARG A 139 -5.24 35.40 -11.59
N LEU A 140 -5.36 34.39 -10.73
CA LEU A 140 -6.63 34.01 -10.12
C LEU A 140 -7.19 35.11 -9.22
N GLN A 141 -6.33 35.77 -8.43
CA GLN A 141 -6.72 36.91 -7.60
C GLN A 141 -7.22 38.09 -8.45
N THR A 142 -6.56 38.38 -9.57
CA THR A 142 -6.98 39.44 -10.49
C THR A 142 -8.34 39.12 -11.12
N ALA A 143 -8.51 37.90 -11.64
CA ALA A 143 -9.76 37.47 -12.23
C ALA A 143 -10.92 37.44 -11.22
N LEU A 144 -10.64 37.12 -9.95
CA LEU A 144 -11.64 37.13 -8.89
C LEU A 144 -12.06 38.56 -8.53
N SER A 145 -11.11 39.49 -8.40
CA SER A 145 -11.38 40.91 -8.18
C SER A 145 -12.20 41.52 -9.32
N GLU A 146 -11.89 41.19 -10.58
CA GLU A 146 -12.67 41.63 -11.74
C GLU A 146 -14.11 41.10 -11.69
N LYS A 147 -14.29 39.82 -11.34
CA LYS A 147 -15.64 39.25 -11.17
C LYS A 147 -16.41 39.97 -10.08
N GLU A 148 -15.82 40.20 -8.91
CA GLU A 148 -16.46 40.92 -7.81
C GLU A 148 -16.87 42.35 -8.23
N GLN A 149 -16.02 43.05 -8.98
CA GLN A 149 -16.35 44.38 -9.51
C GLN A 149 -17.53 44.34 -10.50
N THR A 150 -17.54 43.37 -11.41
CA THR A 150 -18.65 43.22 -12.36
C THR A 150 -19.96 42.84 -11.66
N GLU A 151 -19.88 42.00 -10.63
CA GLU A 151 -21.04 41.59 -9.83
C GLU A 151 -21.59 42.74 -8.99
N ALA A 152 -20.72 43.53 -8.36
CA ALA A 152 -21.11 44.75 -7.65
C ALA A 152 -21.80 45.74 -8.59
N THR A 153 -21.23 45.98 -9.78
CA THR A 153 -21.82 46.87 -10.80
C THR A 153 -23.18 46.34 -11.26
N ARG A 154 -23.28 45.04 -11.52
CA ARG A 154 -24.54 44.39 -11.89
C ARG A 154 -25.60 44.56 -10.80
N SER A 155 -25.22 44.38 -9.54
CA SER A 155 -26.14 44.51 -8.40
C SER A 155 -26.72 45.92 -8.31
N VAL A 156 -25.89 46.95 -8.42
CA VAL A 156 -26.34 48.37 -8.42
C VAL A 156 -27.26 48.68 -9.60
N LEU A 157 -26.98 48.16 -10.79
CA LEU A 157 -27.86 48.33 -11.94
C LEU A 157 -29.19 47.60 -11.75
N CYS A 158 -29.18 46.39 -11.18
CA CYS A 158 -30.40 45.65 -10.88
C CYS A 158 -31.26 46.37 -9.83
N THR A 159 -30.67 46.95 -8.79
CA THR A 159 -31.42 47.72 -7.78
C THR A 159 -31.99 48.99 -8.40
N SER A 160 -31.21 49.75 -9.18
CA SER A 160 -31.68 50.96 -9.86
C SER A 160 -32.83 50.68 -10.82
N LEU A 161 -32.74 49.61 -11.62
CA LEU A 161 -33.82 49.22 -12.53
C LEU A 161 -35.08 48.75 -11.78
N ALA A 162 -34.92 48.09 -10.63
CA ALA A 162 -36.06 47.72 -9.79
C ALA A 162 -36.75 48.95 -9.21
N GLU A 163 -35.98 49.93 -8.71
CA GLU A 163 -36.48 51.20 -8.21
C GLU A 163 -37.21 52.01 -9.29
N GLU A 164 -36.66 52.11 -10.50
CA GLU A 164 -37.34 52.75 -11.63
C GLU A 164 -38.65 52.04 -12.01
N ALA A 165 -38.66 50.70 -12.01
CA ALA A 165 -39.86 49.93 -12.27
C ALA A 165 -40.94 50.17 -11.20
N ASP A 166 -40.56 50.27 -9.93
CA ASP A 166 -41.47 50.61 -8.83
C ASP A 166 -41.98 52.06 -8.93
N GLN A 167 -41.12 53.01 -9.33
CA GLN A 167 -41.52 54.39 -9.57
C GLN A 167 -42.55 54.48 -10.71
N LEU A 168 -42.33 53.78 -11.83
CA LEU A 168 -43.27 53.73 -12.95
C LEU A 168 -44.58 53.05 -12.55
N ARG A 169 -44.53 51.96 -11.77
CA ARG A 169 -45.74 51.33 -11.19
C ARG A 169 -46.52 52.31 -10.33
N GLY A 170 -45.82 53.10 -9.48
CA GLY A 170 -46.41 54.14 -8.65
C GLY A 170 -47.08 55.25 -9.47
N GLN A 171 -46.39 55.75 -10.50
CA GLN A 171 -46.93 56.78 -11.43
C GLN A 171 -48.15 56.26 -12.19
N LEU A 172 -48.10 55.03 -12.69
CA LEU A 172 -49.24 54.41 -13.36
C LEU A 172 -50.42 54.24 -12.40
N GLY A 173 -50.16 53.79 -11.16
CA GLY A 173 -51.18 53.69 -10.11
C GLY A 173 -51.83 55.04 -9.79
N ALA A 174 -51.04 56.11 -9.71
CA ALA A 174 -51.56 57.47 -9.53
C ALA A 174 -52.42 57.92 -10.73
N THR A 175 -51.96 57.65 -11.95
CA THR A 175 -52.71 57.96 -13.18
C THR A 175 -54.03 57.19 -13.25
N VAL A 176 -54.03 55.91 -12.86
CA VAL A 176 -55.24 55.08 -12.77
C VAL A 176 -56.24 55.67 -11.78
N LYS A 177 -55.79 56.12 -10.59
CA LYS A 177 -56.67 56.79 -9.61
C LYS A 177 -57.31 58.05 -10.19
N VAL A 178 -56.53 58.90 -10.88
CA VAL A 178 -57.06 60.10 -11.55
C VAL A 178 -58.10 59.73 -12.60
N CYS A 179 -57.83 58.71 -13.43
CA CYS A 179 -58.80 58.23 -14.41
C CYS A 179 -60.09 57.70 -13.75
N GLN A 180 -59.98 56.97 -12.64
CA GLN A 180 -61.14 56.50 -11.87
C GLN A 180 -61.95 57.67 -11.29
N GLU A 181 -61.31 58.70 -10.75
CA GLU A 181 -61.99 59.92 -10.26
C GLU A 181 -62.71 60.66 -11.39
N LEU A 182 -62.08 60.79 -12.56
CA LEU A 182 -62.70 61.41 -13.74
C LEU A 182 -63.90 60.60 -14.24
N LEU A 183 -63.80 59.27 -14.27
CA LEU A 183 -64.92 58.39 -14.60
C LEU A 183 -66.08 58.56 -13.60
N GLY A 184 -65.81 58.57 -12.30
CA GLY A 184 -66.82 58.82 -11.27
C GLY A 184 -67.53 60.17 -11.46
N ARG A 185 -66.78 61.24 -11.72
CA ARG A 185 -67.36 62.57 -12.02
C ARG A 185 -68.21 62.58 -13.30
N LEU A 186 -67.86 61.78 -14.30
CA LEU A 186 -68.64 61.65 -15.53
C LEU A 186 -69.92 60.83 -15.32
N GLU A 187 -69.86 59.78 -14.51
CA GLU A 187 -71.02 58.97 -14.11
C GLU A 187 -72.00 59.78 -13.26
N GLU A 188 -71.51 60.57 -12.30
CA GLU A 188 -72.32 61.53 -11.52
C GLU A 188 -73.00 62.56 -12.42
N LYS A 189 -72.27 63.13 -13.40
CA LYS A 189 -72.82 64.08 -14.38
C LYS A 189 -73.81 63.42 -15.34
N ARG A 190 -73.64 62.14 -15.69
CA ARG A 190 -74.57 61.39 -16.55
C ARG A 190 -75.84 61.01 -15.80
N GLY A 191 -75.74 60.69 -14.51
CA GLY A 191 -76.89 60.56 -13.60
C GLY A 191 -77.68 61.86 -13.44
N ALA A 192 -77.01 63.02 -13.47
CA ALA A 192 -77.64 64.34 -13.40
C ALA A 192 -78.19 64.88 -14.75
N ARG A 193 -77.76 64.33 -15.90
CA ARG A 193 -78.12 64.79 -17.25
C ARG A 193 -79.21 63.93 -17.92
N GLY A 194 -79.95 63.13 -17.15
CA GLY A 194 -81.15 62.43 -17.63
C GLY A 194 -82.39 63.33 -17.80
N VAL A 195 -82.28 64.64 -17.57
CA VAL A 195 -83.35 65.62 -17.71
C VAL A 195 -82.84 66.78 -18.56
N MET A 196 -83.62 67.16 -19.58
CA MET A 196 -83.42 68.31 -20.46
C MET A 196 -82.57 68.07 -21.73
N GLU A 197 -83.22 67.33 -22.62
CA GLU A 197 -83.14 67.45 -24.07
C GLU A 197 -83.71 68.82 -24.53
N GLU A 198 -83.42 69.18 -25.80
CA GLU A 198 -84.01 70.27 -26.60
C GLU A 198 -83.30 71.66 -26.65
N ILE A 199 -82.48 71.80 -27.72
CA ILE A 199 -82.43 72.82 -28.81
C ILE A 199 -83.69 73.75 -28.92
N PRO A 200 -83.82 74.79 -29.79
CA PRO A 200 -82.91 75.53 -30.70
C PRO A 200 -83.18 77.06 -30.71
N GLN A 201 -82.60 77.78 -31.71
CA GLN A 201 -83.18 78.90 -32.50
C GLN A 201 -82.20 80.09 -32.61
N GLN A 202 -82.05 80.81 -33.73
CA GLN A 202 -82.93 81.01 -34.89
C GLN A 202 -82.19 81.77 -36.02
N GLN A 203 -82.55 81.44 -37.28
CA GLN A 203 -82.89 82.35 -38.41
C GLN A 203 -81.82 83.32 -38.99
N LYS A 204 -81.84 83.73 -40.27
CA LYS A 204 -82.61 83.47 -41.52
C LYS A 204 -81.77 84.11 -42.64
N VAL A 205 -81.49 83.43 -43.75
CA VAL A 205 -82.11 83.63 -45.09
C VAL A 205 -81.88 85.00 -45.74
N LYS A 206 -81.15 85.06 -46.87
CA LYS A 206 -81.65 85.16 -48.27
C LYS A 206 -80.61 85.81 -49.21
N GLU A 207 -80.16 85.05 -50.21
CA GLU A 207 -79.64 85.53 -51.51
C GLU A 207 -80.84 85.57 -52.51
N PRO A 208 -80.81 86.33 -53.63
CA PRO A 208 -79.71 86.34 -54.61
C PRO A 208 -79.42 87.69 -55.29
N SER A 209 -78.18 87.87 -55.78
CA SER A 209 -77.83 88.92 -56.76
C SER A 209 -76.51 88.58 -57.45
N ASP A 210 -76.60 88.24 -58.75
CA ASP A 210 -75.57 87.67 -59.63
C ASP A 210 -74.33 88.55 -59.95
N LEU A 211 -74.01 89.52 -59.08
CA LEU A 211 -72.72 90.22 -59.05
C LEU A 211 -71.98 90.02 -57.72
N SER A 212 -72.69 89.63 -56.65
CA SER A 212 -72.11 89.18 -55.38
C SER A 212 -71.44 87.81 -55.55
N ASP A 213 -72.05 86.92 -56.34
CA ASP A 213 -71.55 85.58 -56.64
C ASP A 213 -70.19 85.61 -57.32
N SER A 214 -69.91 86.54 -58.25
CA SER A 214 -68.60 86.62 -58.90
C SER A 214 -67.48 86.98 -57.92
N THR A 215 -67.72 87.89 -56.98
CA THR A 215 -66.79 88.25 -55.91
C THR A 215 -66.65 87.16 -54.85
N SER A 216 -67.75 86.51 -54.47
CA SER A 216 -67.77 85.36 -53.56
C SER A 216 -67.00 84.18 -54.14
N ILE A 217 -67.27 83.82 -55.40
CA ILE A 217 -66.55 82.79 -56.17
C ILE A 217 -65.07 83.16 -56.32
N LYS A 218 -64.71 84.42 -56.59
CA LYS A 218 -63.30 84.86 -56.66
C LYS A 218 -62.59 84.76 -55.30
N SER A 219 -63.28 85.07 -54.20
CA SER A 219 -62.73 84.91 -52.84
C SER A 219 -62.54 83.43 -52.49
N GLN A 220 -63.49 82.58 -52.88
CA GLN A 220 -63.43 81.14 -52.70
C GLN A 220 -62.33 80.50 -53.55
N ILE A 221 -62.12 80.97 -54.78
CA ILE A 221 -61.00 80.53 -55.63
C ILE A 221 -59.65 80.89 -54.99
N ARG A 222 -59.50 82.09 -54.42
CA ARG A 222 -58.27 82.48 -53.72
C ARG A 222 -58.02 81.62 -52.48
N GLN A 223 -59.06 81.39 -51.68
CA GLN A 223 -58.98 80.50 -50.52
C GLN A 223 -58.58 79.08 -50.94
N LEU A 224 -59.19 78.52 -51.98
CA LEU A 224 -58.83 77.20 -52.51
C LEU A 224 -57.41 77.18 -53.09
N GLN A 225 -56.93 78.27 -53.68
CA GLN A 225 -55.54 78.38 -54.15
C GLN A 225 -54.54 78.40 -52.99
N GLU A 226 -54.84 79.12 -51.91
CA GLU A 226 -54.03 79.16 -50.69
C GLU A 226 -54.04 77.79 -50.00
N GLU A 227 -55.20 77.15 -49.86
CA GLU A 227 -55.33 75.79 -49.32
C GLU A 227 -54.58 74.79 -50.20
N ASN A 228 -54.64 74.91 -51.53
CA ASN A 228 -53.89 74.05 -52.45
C ASN A 228 -52.37 74.26 -52.29
N GLN A 229 -51.92 75.49 -52.06
CA GLN A 229 -50.52 75.79 -51.78
C GLN A 229 -50.08 75.21 -50.43
N GLN A 230 -50.90 75.34 -49.39
CA GLN A 230 -50.65 74.74 -48.08
C GLN A 230 -50.61 73.21 -48.15
N LEU A 231 -51.50 72.58 -48.92
CA LEU A 231 -51.49 71.14 -49.15
C LEU A 231 -50.23 70.70 -49.89
N LYS A 232 -49.78 71.44 -50.90
CA LYS A 232 -48.51 71.17 -51.59
C LYS A 232 -47.32 71.22 -50.63
N GLN A 233 -47.24 72.25 -49.79
CA GLN A 233 -46.20 72.36 -48.76
C GLN A 233 -46.26 71.21 -47.75
N ARG A 234 -47.45 70.79 -47.32
CA ARG A 234 -47.62 69.63 -46.43
C ARG A 234 -47.20 68.33 -47.11
N VAL A 235 -47.50 68.15 -48.40
CA VAL A 235 -47.08 66.98 -49.17
C VAL A 235 -45.55 66.94 -49.29
N GLU A 236 -44.91 68.06 -49.64
CA GLU A 236 -43.44 68.16 -49.69
C GLU A 236 -42.81 67.84 -48.32
N TYR A 237 -43.39 68.35 -47.23
CA TYR A 237 -42.93 68.07 -45.88
C TYR A 237 -43.02 66.58 -45.52
N VAL A 238 -44.16 65.94 -45.79
CA VAL A 238 -44.37 64.50 -45.56
C VAL A 238 -43.45 63.66 -46.45
N GLN A 239 -43.24 64.06 -47.70
CA GLN A 239 -42.28 63.40 -48.61
C GLN A 239 -40.85 63.49 -48.07
N GLY A 240 -40.46 64.64 -47.49
CA GLY A 240 -39.20 64.83 -46.81
C GLY A 240 -39.03 63.89 -45.60
N LEU A 241 -40.04 63.82 -44.73
CA LEU A 241 -40.04 62.90 -43.59
C LEU A 241 -39.99 61.43 -44.02
N ASN A 242 -40.75 61.05 -45.04
CA ASN A 242 -40.75 59.69 -45.57
C ASN A 242 -39.36 59.32 -46.13
N SER A 243 -38.71 60.24 -46.85
CA SER A 243 -37.35 60.03 -47.33
C SER A 243 -36.34 59.85 -46.20
N GLN A 244 -36.50 60.57 -45.08
CA GLN A 244 -35.65 60.39 -43.89
C GLN A 244 -35.91 59.03 -43.23
N TRP A 245 -37.18 58.64 -43.09
CA TRP A 245 -37.55 57.35 -42.50
C TRP A 245 -37.02 56.17 -43.33
N GLN A 246 -37.12 56.22 -44.65
CA GLN A 246 -36.56 55.19 -45.55
C GLN A 246 -35.04 55.05 -45.40
N LYS A 247 -34.31 56.16 -45.21
CA LYS A 247 -32.85 56.12 -44.96
C LYS A 247 -32.53 55.49 -43.62
N TYR A 248 -33.29 55.83 -42.57
CA TYR A 248 -33.13 55.22 -41.25
C TYR A 248 -33.40 53.71 -41.31
N ASP A 249 -34.50 53.31 -41.94
CA ASP A 249 -34.88 51.90 -42.09
C ASP A 249 -33.80 51.11 -42.85
N SER A 250 -33.33 51.64 -43.98
CA SER A 250 -32.22 51.03 -44.74
C SER A 250 -30.95 50.87 -43.89
N SER A 251 -30.56 51.91 -43.15
CA SER A 251 -29.37 51.87 -42.28
C SER A 251 -29.53 50.90 -41.11
N ARG A 252 -30.74 50.81 -40.53
CA ARG A 252 -31.06 49.86 -39.47
C ARG A 252 -30.96 48.43 -39.98
N GLU A 253 -31.51 48.17 -41.16
CA GLU A 253 -31.45 46.86 -41.80
C GLU A 253 -30.00 46.47 -42.17
N ASP A 254 -29.16 47.40 -42.63
CA ASP A 254 -27.72 47.16 -42.82
C ASP A 254 -27.00 46.80 -41.51
N TYR A 255 -27.32 47.51 -40.42
CA TYR A 255 -26.76 47.22 -39.10
C TYR A 255 -27.17 45.85 -38.58
N ILE A 256 -28.45 45.48 -38.72
CA ILE A 256 -28.96 44.16 -38.36
C ILE A 256 -28.28 43.07 -39.20
N ARG A 257 -28.13 43.28 -40.52
CA ARG A 257 -27.38 42.37 -41.39
C ARG A 257 -25.95 42.16 -40.89
N GLY A 258 -25.25 43.24 -40.52
CA GLY A 258 -23.90 43.18 -39.96
C GLY A 258 -23.82 42.46 -38.61
N LEU A 259 -24.83 42.63 -37.74
CA LEU A 259 -24.93 41.87 -36.48
C LEU A 259 -25.17 40.40 -36.73
N CYS A 260 -26.10 40.04 -37.61
CA CYS A 260 -26.38 38.65 -37.99
C CYS A 260 -25.16 37.98 -38.61
N GLN A 261 -24.38 38.71 -39.40
CA GLN A 261 -23.13 38.21 -39.97
C GLN A 261 -22.07 37.98 -38.89
N ARG A 262 -21.84 38.94 -37.98
CA ARG A 262 -20.91 38.75 -36.85
C ARG A 262 -21.35 37.61 -35.93
N LEU A 263 -22.65 37.51 -35.68
CA LEU A 263 -23.23 36.38 -34.96
C LEU A 263 -22.92 35.09 -35.71
N LYS A 264 -23.16 35.00 -37.01
CA LYS A 264 -22.84 33.82 -37.84
C LYS A 264 -21.34 33.53 -37.92
N GLU A 265 -20.46 34.53 -37.88
CA GLU A 265 -19.01 34.34 -37.79
C GLU A 265 -18.60 33.82 -36.41
N SER A 266 -19.27 34.29 -35.34
CA SER A 266 -19.04 33.83 -33.96
C SER A 266 -19.77 32.52 -33.61
N SER A 267 -20.87 32.19 -34.31
CA SER A 267 -21.76 31.05 -34.09
C SER A 267 -21.65 30.02 -35.21
N GLY A 268 -20.85 30.29 -36.24
CA GLY A 268 -20.56 29.40 -37.38
C GLY A 268 -19.67 28.22 -37.02
N GLN A 269 -19.79 27.71 -35.79
CA GLN A 269 -19.41 26.37 -35.34
C GLN A 269 -20.67 25.48 -35.24
N GLY A 270 -21.64 25.68 -36.12
CA GLY A 270 -22.82 24.85 -36.24
C GLY A 270 -23.24 24.74 -37.69
N PHE A 271 -23.07 23.55 -38.26
CA PHE A 271 -23.55 23.10 -39.57
C PHE A 271 -22.74 23.48 -40.84
N VAL A 272 -22.05 22.44 -41.36
CA VAL A 272 -21.57 22.18 -42.75
C VAL A 272 -20.09 22.50 -43.05
N PRO A 273 -19.34 21.58 -43.72
CA PRO A 273 -17.90 21.46 -43.57
C PRO A 273 -17.13 21.99 -44.79
N LEU A 274 -16.54 23.17 -44.70
CA LEU A 274 -15.42 23.55 -45.56
C LEU A 274 -14.73 24.81 -45.01
N VAL A 275 -13.67 24.62 -44.20
CA VAL A 275 -12.68 25.62 -43.77
C VAL A 275 -13.18 26.65 -42.71
N GLY A 276 -12.75 26.65 -41.44
CA GLY A 276 -11.69 25.89 -40.79
C GLY A 276 -11.95 25.57 -39.30
N PRO A 277 -11.47 24.41 -38.81
CA PRO A 277 -12.11 23.62 -37.74
C PRO A 277 -11.25 23.49 -36.47
N VAL A 278 -10.15 24.24 -36.38
CA VAL A 278 -9.04 23.85 -35.49
C VAL A 278 -9.35 24.11 -34.02
N SER A 279 -9.86 25.28 -33.64
CA SER A 279 -10.05 25.60 -32.20
C SER A 279 -11.21 24.84 -31.54
N SER A 280 -12.36 24.69 -32.20
CA SER A 280 -13.49 23.89 -31.68
C SER A 280 -13.19 22.40 -31.65
N GLY A 281 -12.51 21.90 -32.69
CA GLY A 281 -12.15 20.49 -32.81
C GLY A 281 -11.14 20.11 -31.73
N LEU A 282 -10.16 20.96 -31.45
CA LEU A 282 -9.19 20.74 -30.38
C LEU A 282 -9.84 20.72 -28.99
N LEU A 283 -10.79 21.63 -28.71
CA LEU A 283 -11.51 21.61 -27.43
C LEU A 283 -12.34 20.33 -27.29
N GLN A 284 -13.07 19.92 -28.32
CA GLN A 284 -13.87 18.70 -28.30
C GLN A 284 -13.00 17.44 -28.16
N GLN A 285 -11.84 17.42 -28.81
CA GLN A 285 -10.84 16.35 -28.66
C GLN A 285 -10.28 16.31 -27.23
N GLU A 286 -9.99 17.46 -26.64
CA GLU A 286 -9.48 17.53 -25.27
C GLU A 286 -10.55 17.11 -24.25
N ILE A 287 -11.82 17.51 -24.43
CA ILE A 287 -12.94 17.03 -23.61
C ILE A 287 -13.04 15.50 -23.70
N SER A 288 -12.93 14.94 -24.90
CA SER A 288 -12.99 13.49 -25.11
C SER A 288 -11.81 12.78 -24.43
N ARG A 289 -10.59 13.33 -24.55
CA ARG A 289 -9.38 12.82 -23.92
C ARG A 289 -9.49 12.83 -22.39
N LEU A 290 -9.97 13.93 -21.82
CA LEU A 290 -10.19 14.08 -20.39
C LEU A 290 -11.28 13.14 -19.87
N ASN A 291 -12.36 12.95 -20.62
CA ASN A 291 -13.41 12.01 -20.26
C ASN A 291 -12.89 10.56 -20.24
N THR A 292 -12.14 10.14 -21.27
CA THR A 292 -11.51 8.79 -21.27
C THR A 292 -10.57 8.62 -20.08
N LEU A 293 -9.74 9.64 -19.79
CA LEU A 293 -8.84 9.60 -18.64
C LEU A 293 -9.59 9.52 -17.31
N LEU A 294 -10.69 10.27 -17.18
CA LEU A 294 -11.55 10.22 -15.99
C LEU A 294 -12.18 8.84 -15.82
N GLU A 295 -12.70 8.24 -16.89
CA GLU A 295 -13.24 6.88 -16.89
C GLU A 295 -12.18 5.83 -16.52
N GLU A 296 -10.94 5.98 -17.00
CA GLU A 296 -9.81 5.15 -16.57
C GLU A 296 -9.50 5.31 -15.08
N LYS A 297 -9.50 6.54 -14.56
CA LYS A 297 -9.25 6.79 -13.14
C LYS A 297 -10.37 6.27 -12.25
N ILE A 298 -11.63 6.41 -12.66
CA ILE A 298 -12.77 5.81 -11.96
C ILE A 298 -12.62 4.28 -11.93
N ARG A 299 -12.31 3.66 -13.08
CA ARG A 299 -12.07 2.20 -13.13
C ARG A 299 -10.94 1.77 -12.21
N GLU A 300 -9.85 2.53 -12.16
CA GLU A 300 -8.73 2.26 -11.27
C GLU A 300 -9.11 2.40 -9.78
N CYS A 301 -9.87 3.44 -9.41
CA CYS A 301 -10.40 3.58 -8.06
C CYS A 301 -11.24 2.36 -7.65
N THR A 302 -12.16 1.92 -8.52
CA THR A 302 -12.98 0.72 -8.22
C THR A 302 -12.15 -0.57 -8.16
N ARG A 303 -10.98 -0.63 -8.80
CA ARG A 303 -10.04 -1.76 -8.69
C ARG A 303 -9.34 -1.74 -7.35
N LEU A 304 -8.80 -0.59 -6.97
CA LEU A 304 -8.10 -0.40 -5.70
C LEU A 304 -9.04 -0.60 -4.50
N GLU A 305 -10.29 -0.15 -4.57
CA GLU A 305 -11.31 -0.40 -3.54
C GLU A 305 -11.49 -1.90 -3.31
N ARG A 306 -11.66 -2.69 -4.38
CA ARG A 306 -11.77 -4.15 -4.29
C ARG A 306 -10.51 -4.82 -3.72
N GLU A 307 -9.33 -4.31 -4.05
CA GLU A 307 -8.06 -4.82 -3.50
C GLU A 307 -7.94 -4.54 -2.00
N VAL A 308 -8.34 -3.34 -1.56
CA VAL A 308 -8.38 -2.98 -0.14
C VAL A 308 -9.37 -3.84 0.63
N GLU A 309 -10.56 -4.08 0.08
CA GLU A 309 -11.58 -4.97 0.67
C GLU A 309 -11.06 -6.40 0.82
N GLU A 310 -10.41 -6.94 -0.22
CA GLU A 310 -9.85 -8.29 -0.20
C GLU A 310 -8.70 -8.43 0.80
N VAL A 311 -7.79 -7.45 0.87
CA VAL A 311 -6.74 -7.41 1.90
C VAL A 311 -7.34 -7.27 3.29
N GLY A 312 -8.39 -6.48 3.45
CA GLY A 312 -9.15 -6.35 4.69
C GLY A 312 -9.73 -7.69 5.15
N ARG A 313 -10.35 -8.44 4.23
CA ARG A 313 -10.89 -9.79 4.49
C ARG A 313 -9.79 -10.77 4.91
N GLN A 314 -8.68 -10.81 4.18
CA GLN A 314 -7.55 -11.68 4.53
C GLN A 314 -6.94 -11.35 5.90
N ASN A 315 -6.81 -10.05 6.21
CA ASN A 315 -6.34 -9.61 7.52
C ASN A 315 -7.31 -10.01 8.63
N GLN A 316 -8.62 -9.88 8.40
CA GLN A 316 -9.64 -10.31 9.36
C GLN A 316 -9.57 -11.82 9.63
N GLU A 317 -9.43 -12.66 8.60
CA GLU A 317 -9.26 -14.11 8.75
C GLU A 317 -7.97 -14.47 9.51
N ARG A 318 -6.88 -13.75 9.24
CA ARG A 318 -5.62 -13.91 9.98
C ARG A 318 -5.77 -13.55 11.44
N VAL A 319 -6.43 -12.43 11.74
CA VAL A 319 -6.71 -12.00 13.13
C VAL A 319 -7.55 -13.05 13.85
N GLN A 320 -8.65 -13.53 13.25
CA GLN A 320 -9.48 -14.58 13.84
C GLN A 320 -8.71 -15.87 14.12
N THR A 321 -7.82 -16.26 13.21
CA THR A 321 -6.96 -17.45 13.39
C THR A 321 -6.00 -17.26 14.57
N LEU A 322 -5.38 -16.08 14.68
CA LEU A 322 -4.50 -15.75 15.80
C LEU A 322 -5.25 -15.67 17.13
N GLU A 323 -6.46 -15.12 17.14
CA GLU A 323 -7.33 -15.10 18.33
C GLU A 323 -7.65 -16.53 18.81
N GLN A 324 -8.02 -17.42 17.89
CA GLN A 324 -8.23 -18.83 18.22
C GLN A 324 -6.97 -19.50 18.76
N GLN A 325 -5.81 -19.22 18.17
CA GLN A 325 -4.53 -19.74 18.65
C GLN A 325 -4.22 -19.26 20.07
N VAL A 326 -4.46 -17.98 20.37
CA VAL A 326 -4.28 -17.42 21.72
C VAL A 326 -5.23 -18.09 22.72
N LEU A 327 -6.48 -18.36 22.34
CA LEU A 327 -7.44 -19.07 23.19
C LEU A 327 -6.97 -20.49 23.51
N ILE A 328 -6.52 -21.24 22.49
CA ILE A 328 -5.99 -22.60 22.67
C ILE A 328 -4.79 -22.57 23.60
N TYR A 329 -3.81 -21.69 23.37
CA TYR A 329 -2.64 -21.58 24.24
C TYR A 329 -3.02 -21.17 25.67
N ALA A 330 -3.98 -20.27 25.85
CA ALA A 330 -4.44 -19.90 27.18
C ALA A 330 -5.08 -21.09 27.91
N GLU A 331 -5.80 -21.97 27.20
CA GLU A 331 -6.35 -23.20 27.76
C GLU A 331 -5.25 -24.23 28.08
N ASP A 332 -4.27 -24.40 27.19
CA ASP A 332 -3.11 -25.27 27.43
C ASP A 332 -2.30 -24.85 28.65
N PHE A 333 -2.06 -23.55 28.83
CA PHE A 333 -1.37 -23.04 30.03
C PHE A 333 -2.19 -23.24 31.31
N LYS A 334 -3.53 -23.22 31.23
CA LYS A 334 -4.40 -23.49 32.38
C LYS A 334 -4.41 -24.97 32.73
N SER A 335 -4.53 -25.85 31.74
CA SER A 335 -4.53 -27.30 31.93
C SER A 335 -3.17 -27.77 32.47
N GLU A 336 -2.08 -27.27 31.91
CA GLU A 336 -0.72 -27.56 32.38
C GLU A 336 -0.51 -27.09 33.83
N ARG A 337 -0.99 -25.90 34.20
CA ARG A 337 -0.95 -25.44 35.59
C ARG A 337 -1.73 -26.38 36.52
N ALA A 338 -2.94 -26.78 36.13
CA ALA A 338 -3.74 -27.72 36.91
C ALA A 338 -3.05 -29.09 37.05
N ASP A 339 -2.37 -29.57 36.01
CA ASP A 339 -1.57 -30.79 36.06
C ASP A 339 -0.38 -30.66 37.01
N ARG A 340 0.32 -29.51 37.00
CA ARG A 340 1.40 -29.25 37.95
C ARG A 340 0.90 -29.21 39.38
N GLU A 341 -0.23 -28.57 39.65
CA GLU A 341 -0.83 -28.53 40.99
C GLU A 341 -1.22 -29.94 41.46
N ARG A 342 -1.82 -30.76 40.59
CA ARG A 342 -2.09 -32.18 40.88
C ARG A 342 -0.82 -32.96 41.22
N ALA A 343 0.23 -32.80 40.41
CA ALA A 343 1.50 -33.49 40.64
C ALA A 343 2.17 -33.02 41.95
N GLN A 344 2.09 -31.73 42.28
CA GLN A 344 2.57 -31.19 43.55
C GLN A 344 1.81 -31.79 44.74
N GLY A 345 0.47 -31.87 44.66
CA GLY A 345 -0.34 -32.54 45.70
C GLY A 345 0.06 -34.00 45.91
N GLN A 346 0.25 -34.78 44.83
CA GLN A 346 0.73 -36.16 44.93
C GLN A 346 2.11 -36.28 45.59
N ILE A 347 3.01 -35.32 45.31
CA ILE A 347 4.34 -35.28 45.94
C ILE A 347 4.21 -35.01 47.45
N GLU A 348 3.32 -34.10 47.85
CA GLU A 348 3.05 -33.79 49.26
C GLU A 348 2.47 -34.99 49.99
N ASP A 349 1.47 -35.68 49.42
CA ASP A 349 0.89 -36.90 49.97
C ASP A 349 1.96 -38.00 50.15
N LEU A 350 2.81 -38.21 49.14
CA LEU A 350 3.90 -39.18 49.21
C LEU A 350 4.95 -38.79 50.26
N LYS A 351 5.27 -37.50 50.42
CA LYS A 351 6.16 -37.01 51.49
C LYS A 351 5.55 -37.27 52.87
N GLU A 352 4.25 -37.10 53.03
CA GLU A 352 3.55 -37.40 54.28
C GLU A 352 3.60 -38.91 54.57
N GLN A 353 3.28 -39.75 53.60
CA GLN A 353 3.36 -41.21 53.74
C GLN A 353 4.78 -41.68 54.11
N ILE A 354 5.82 -41.14 53.46
CA ILE A 354 7.22 -41.42 53.81
C ILE A 354 7.51 -40.99 55.26
N SER A 355 6.99 -39.84 55.69
CA SER A 355 7.18 -39.35 57.06
C SER A 355 6.50 -40.26 58.09
N GLN A 356 5.27 -40.70 57.82
CA GLN A 356 4.55 -41.67 58.66
C GLN A 356 5.28 -43.02 58.72
N LEU A 357 5.71 -43.56 57.58
CA LEU A 357 6.49 -44.80 57.51
C LEU A 357 7.82 -44.68 58.28
N LYS A 358 8.54 -43.56 58.15
CA LYS A 358 9.76 -43.31 58.92
C LYS A 358 9.48 -43.33 60.43
N GLN A 359 8.39 -42.70 60.89
CA GLN A 359 8.01 -42.73 62.31
C GLN A 359 7.65 -44.15 62.77
N GLN A 360 6.94 -44.94 61.96
CA GLN A 360 6.63 -46.34 62.26
C GLN A 360 7.91 -47.18 62.39
N LEU A 361 8.88 -46.98 61.48
CA LEU A 361 10.18 -47.65 61.51
C LEU A 361 10.98 -47.30 62.76
N HIS A 362 10.99 -46.02 63.17
CA HIS A 362 11.63 -45.59 64.42
C HIS A 362 10.95 -46.20 65.65
N LYS A 363 9.62 -46.29 65.68
CA LYS A 363 8.87 -46.96 66.76
C LYS A 363 9.18 -48.46 66.83
N GLN A 364 9.26 -49.14 65.68
CA GLN A 364 9.66 -50.56 65.62
C GLN A 364 11.12 -50.79 66.03
N GLN A 365 12.05 -49.92 65.64
CA GLN A 365 13.45 -50.01 66.07
C GLN A 365 13.64 -49.69 67.56
N GLY A 366 12.80 -48.82 68.13
CA GLY A 366 12.71 -48.59 69.58
C GLY A 366 12.21 -49.82 70.34
N ALA A 367 11.14 -50.46 69.86
CA ALA A 367 10.58 -51.69 70.45
C ALA A 367 11.49 -52.92 70.25
N ASN A 368 12.26 -53.00 69.15
CA ASN A 368 13.18 -54.10 68.89
C ASN A 368 14.48 -54.01 69.72
N ARG A 369 14.78 -52.88 70.37
CA ARG A 369 15.86 -52.82 71.37
C ARG A 369 15.48 -53.50 72.70
N GLU A 370 14.19 -53.71 72.97
CA GLU A 370 13.70 -54.42 74.15
C GLU A 370 13.43 -55.92 73.88
N SER A 371 13.35 -56.35 72.62
CA SER A 371 13.15 -57.76 72.23
C SER A 371 14.44 -58.41 71.75
N ARG A 372 15.46 -58.44 72.62
CA ARG A 372 16.68 -59.23 72.40
C ARG A 372 16.46 -60.68 72.86
N ASP A 373 15.58 -61.40 72.17
CA ASP A 373 15.67 -62.84 72.04
C ASP A 373 14.68 -63.34 70.98
N VAL A 374 15.08 -64.43 70.31
CA VAL A 374 14.38 -65.16 69.25
C VAL A 374 14.65 -64.64 67.83
N VAL A 375 15.75 -65.16 67.29
CA VAL A 375 16.05 -65.33 65.86
C VAL A 375 14.89 -66.00 65.11
N PRO A 376 14.48 -65.48 63.94
CA PRO A 376 13.85 -66.32 62.93
C PRO A 376 14.81 -66.55 61.75
N LEU A 377 15.27 -67.80 61.62
CA LEU A 377 15.85 -68.35 60.39
C LEU A 377 14.75 -68.37 59.31
N CYS A 378 14.89 -67.60 58.24
CA CYS A 378 14.07 -67.78 57.04
C CYS A 378 14.91 -68.36 55.90
N ARG A 379 14.73 -69.68 55.73
CA ARG A 379 15.18 -70.52 54.62
C ARG A 379 14.83 -69.93 53.26
N VAL A 380 15.84 -69.85 52.40
CA VAL A 380 15.71 -69.70 50.95
C VAL A 380 14.90 -70.88 50.38
N HIS A 381 13.79 -70.59 49.69
CA HIS A 381 13.13 -71.55 48.81
C HIS A 381 13.19 -71.04 47.37
N ILE A 382 14.16 -71.58 46.63
CA ILE A 382 14.16 -71.58 45.17
C ILE A 382 13.18 -72.68 44.74
N GLY A 383 12.09 -72.29 44.08
CA GLY A 383 11.07 -73.22 43.58
C GLY A 383 10.47 -72.74 42.27
N HIS A 384 11.04 -73.20 41.16
CA HIS A 384 10.35 -73.27 39.88
C HIS A 384 9.20 -74.28 39.97
N ARG A 385 8.00 -73.96 39.47
CA ARG A 385 7.22 -74.82 38.55
C ARG A 385 5.90 -74.19 38.10
N ILE A 386 5.63 -74.47 36.83
CA ILE A 386 4.52 -74.13 35.95
C ILE A 386 3.26 -74.95 36.29
N SER A 387 2.06 -74.37 36.18
CA SER A 387 0.81 -75.00 35.69
C SER A 387 -0.32 -73.95 35.72
N SER A 388 -0.85 -73.43 34.60
CA SER A 388 -1.78 -74.04 33.63
C SER A 388 -3.12 -74.47 34.22
N LYS A 389 -4.18 -73.67 33.97
CA LYS A 389 -5.50 -74.14 33.50
C LYS A 389 -6.37 -72.98 33.00
N ARG A 390 -6.98 -73.24 31.84
CA ARG A 390 -7.85 -72.40 31.00
C ARG A 390 -9.32 -72.46 31.43
N SER A 391 -10.08 -71.39 31.19
CA SER A 391 -11.47 -71.36 30.66
C SER A 391 -11.78 -69.88 30.34
N LYS A 392 -11.66 -69.36 29.11
CA LYS A 392 -12.53 -69.46 27.91
C LYS A 392 -14.00 -69.18 28.22
N ASP A 393 -14.44 -67.94 27.99
CA ASP A 393 -15.27 -67.59 26.82
C ASP A 393 -15.03 -66.13 26.38
N SER A 394 -15.00 -65.96 25.07
CA SER A 394 -14.82 -64.74 24.24
C SER A 394 -16.11 -64.61 23.41
N PRO A 395 -16.53 -63.44 22.90
CA PRO A 395 -15.80 -62.77 21.81
C PRO A 395 -15.68 -61.24 21.93
N GLU A 396 -14.45 -60.78 21.69
CA GLU A 396 -14.07 -59.53 21.04
C GLU A 396 -14.70 -59.41 19.62
N PRO A 397 -14.82 -58.21 19.01
CA PRO A 397 -13.70 -57.76 18.17
C PRO A 397 -13.28 -56.29 18.41
N LEU A 398 -11.99 -56.04 18.67
CA LEU A 398 -10.96 -55.67 17.68
C LEU A 398 -11.13 -54.21 17.13
N LEU A 399 -10.13 -53.32 17.04
CA LEU A 399 -8.67 -53.40 17.13
C LEU A 399 -8.05 -51.98 17.00
N ARG A 400 -6.98 -51.77 17.78
CA ARG A 400 -5.64 -51.19 17.41
C ARG A 400 -5.52 -49.75 16.87
N SER A 401 -4.40 -49.04 17.09
CA SER A 401 -3.07 -49.46 17.55
C SER A 401 -2.29 -48.32 18.20
N SER A 402 -1.59 -48.66 19.26
CA SER A 402 -0.32 -48.04 19.67
C SER A 402 0.83 -48.90 19.10
N ALA A 403 2.02 -48.33 18.88
CA ALA A 403 3.30 -49.02 19.05
C ALA A 403 4.46 -48.02 19.19
N GLU A 404 5.28 -48.29 20.20
CA GLU A 404 6.49 -47.60 20.65
C GLU A 404 7.78 -48.12 19.97
N ARG A 405 8.82 -47.25 19.97
CA ARG A 405 10.28 -47.47 20.08
C ARG A 405 11.05 -48.13 18.91
N GLN A 406 12.18 -47.53 18.50
CA GLN A 406 13.51 -47.63 19.15
C GLN A 406 14.56 -46.66 18.54
N GLN A 407 15.26 -45.93 19.44
CA GLN A 407 16.69 -45.51 19.52
C GLN A 407 17.53 -44.97 18.31
N ALA A 408 17.91 -43.68 18.43
CA ALA A 408 19.26 -43.01 18.41
C ALA A 408 20.23 -43.13 17.18
N PRO A 409 21.05 -42.09 16.81
CA PRO A 409 22.12 -41.51 17.63
C PRO A 409 22.36 -39.97 17.50
N ALA A 410 23.37 -39.49 18.25
CA ALA A 410 23.71 -38.10 18.57
C ALA A 410 24.68 -37.39 17.60
N ALA A 411 24.62 -36.04 17.60
CA ALA A 411 25.72 -35.07 17.82
C ALA A 411 25.78 -33.87 16.84
N ALA A 412 26.02 -32.70 17.44
CA ALA A 412 26.49 -31.41 16.90
C ALA A 412 25.51 -30.50 16.13
N ALA A 413 24.92 -29.54 16.86
CA ALA A 413 24.83 -28.15 16.41
C ALA A 413 24.72 -27.20 17.62
N ALA A 414 25.34 -26.04 17.47
CA ALA A 414 25.72 -25.10 18.49
C ALA A 414 24.57 -24.49 19.31
N LYS A 415 24.90 -24.16 20.57
CA LYS A 415 24.14 -23.29 21.46
C LYS A 415 23.83 -21.94 20.78
N PRO A 416 22.64 -21.38 21.03
CA PRO A 416 22.55 -19.99 21.46
C PRO A 416 22.08 -19.91 22.91
N SER A 417 22.66 -18.93 23.59
CA SER A 417 22.61 -18.68 25.02
C SER A 417 21.20 -18.58 25.62
N SER A 418 21.04 -19.26 26.75
CA SER A 418 19.95 -19.08 27.71
C SER A 418 20.19 -17.78 28.47
N ALA A 419 19.39 -16.73 28.23
CA ALA A 419 19.50 -15.48 28.99
C ALA A 419 18.22 -14.62 28.98
N TRP A 420 17.02 -15.21 28.99
CA TRP A 420 15.79 -14.40 29.00
C TRP A 420 14.73 -14.99 29.94
N MET A 421 15.09 -15.09 31.22
CA MET A 421 14.15 -15.14 32.34
C MET A 421 14.88 -14.60 33.58
N SER A 422 15.01 -13.27 33.66
CA SER A 422 15.18 -12.56 34.93
C SER A 422 14.11 -11.46 34.99
N PRO A 423 13.35 -11.33 36.08
CA PRO A 423 12.45 -10.21 36.27
C PRO A 423 13.26 -9.01 36.78
N GLY A 424 13.37 -7.96 35.96
CA GLY A 424 13.91 -6.66 36.38
C GLY A 424 14.74 -5.94 35.31
N LEU A 425 14.36 -4.69 35.05
CA LEU A 425 15.13 -3.60 34.43
C LEU A 425 15.11 -3.50 32.89
N SER A 426 14.01 -2.96 32.38
CA SER A 426 13.96 -1.77 31.50
C SER A 426 15.29 -1.01 31.32
N GLU A 427 16.11 -1.40 30.35
CA GLU A 427 17.33 -0.69 29.93
C GLU A 427 17.33 -0.45 28.40
N LEU A 428 17.51 0.80 27.99
CA LEU A 428 17.71 1.23 26.60
C LEU A 428 19.16 0.97 26.19
N GLN A 429 19.38 0.44 24.98
CA GLN A 429 20.72 0.10 24.49
C GLN A 429 21.04 0.80 23.17
N CYS A 430 22.19 1.46 23.10
CA CYS A 430 22.66 2.11 21.88
C CYS A 430 23.01 1.05 20.82
N PRO A 431 22.45 1.10 19.60
CA PRO A 431 22.66 0.07 18.60
C PRO A 431 24.06 0.06 17.98
N GLN A 432 24.83 1.14 18.14
CA GLN A 432 26.16 1.28 17.53
C GLN A 432 27.29 0.79 18.45
N CYS A 433 27.30 1.22 19.72
CA CYS A 433 28.35 0.86 20.68
C CYS A 433 27.88 -0.11 21.78
N LEU A 434 26.59 -0.46 21.79
CA LEU A 434 25.96 -1.35 22.77
C LEU A 434 26.00 -0.84 24.23
N ALA A 435 26.29 0.44 24.44
CA ALA A 435 26.18 1.09 25.74
C ALA A 435 24.73 1.03 26.27
N ARG A 436 24.59 0.77 27.57
CA ARG A 436 23.31 0.58 28.25
C ARG A 436 22.95 1.80 29.08
N PHE A 437 21.68 2.15 29.05
CA PHE A 437 21.09 3.29 29.71
C PHE A 437 19.81 2.84 30.41
N ASN A 438 19.47 3.45 31.53
CA ASN A 438 18.20 3.16 32.20
C ASN A 438 17.05 3.87 31.47
N ASP A 439 15.82 3.32 31.54
CA ASP A 439 14.63 3.95 30.96
C ASP A 439 14.34 5.36 31.52
N THR A 440 14.85 5.69 32.71
CA THR A 440 14.72 7.03 33.32
C THR A 440 15.59 8.10 32.66
N ASP A 441 16.65 7.68 31.95
CA ASP A 441 17.69 8.57 31.41
C ASP A 441 17.61 8.64 29.86
N ALA A 442 16.38 8.63 29.33
CA ALA A 442 16.11 8.59 27.89
C ALA A 442 16.72 9.76 27.10
N ALA A 443 16.88 10.93 27.72
CA ALA A 443 17.52 12.09 27.10
C ALA A 443 19.03 11.89 26.90
N GLU A 444 19.72 11.26 27.85
CA GLU A 444 21.14 10.95 27.75
C GLU A 444 21.38 9.83 26.73
N TYR A 445 20.49 8.84 26.67
CA TYR A 445 20.49 7.81 25.62
C TYR A 445 20.40 8.43 24.22
N LEU A 446 19.45 9.34 23.98
CA LEU A 446 19.28 9.97 22.67
C LEU A 446 20.48 10.84 22.28
N ASN A 447 21.00 11.65 23.21
CA ASN A 447 22.19 12.46 22.95
C ASN A 447 23.42 11.57 22.65
N HIS A 448 23.56 10.46 23.38
CA HIS A 448 24.60 9.48 23.11
C HIS A 448 24.44 8.81 21.73
N CYS A 449 23.20 8.48 21.30
CA CYS A 449 22.97 7.94 19.96
C CYS A 449 23.34 8.95 18.86
N GLU A 450 23.10 10.25 19.07
CA GLU A 450 23.50 11.29 18.13
C GLU A 450 25.02 11.47 18.06
N GLU A 451 25.71 11.44 19.20
CA GLU A 451 27.18 11.52 19.25
C GLU A 451 27.83 10.26 18.67
N CYS A 452 27.29 9.08 18.99
CA CYS A 452 27.80 7.79 18.52
C CYS A 452 27.55 7.55 17.03
N ALA A 453 26.54 8.21 16.43
CA ALA A 453 26.30 8.17 14.99
C ALA A 453 27.21 9.13 14.19
N ARG A 454 27.88 10.07 14.88
CA ARG A 454 28.84 11.01 14.27
C ARG A 454 30.29 10.51 14.31
N LEU A 455 30.58 9.49 15.11
CA LEU A 455 31.84 8.75 15.15
C LEU A 455 31.79 7.55 14.19
#